data_AF-A0A1D9H3W3-F1
#
_entry.id   AF-A0A1D9H3W3-F1
#
_cell.length_a   1.000
_cell.length_b   1.000
_cell.length_c   1.000
_cell.angle_alpha   90.00
_cell.angle_beta   90.00
_cell.angle_gamma   90.00
#
_symmetry.space_group_name_H-M   'P 1'
#
loop_
_entity.id
_entity.type
_entity.pdbx_description
1 polymer ?
#
loop_
_entity_poly.entity_id
_entity_poly.type
_entity_poly.pdbx_seq_one_letter_code
_entity_poly.pdbx_strand_id
1 'polypeptide(L)'
;MQDNTSELPHPASDLYTVHLAWLRLAIACYREYVSVAITTLSEPYRAGWIEWDGRTYYYVCGLDAHSALGLGQVFSAATHGTLVVIDPAAYPPALLSLFPIDPRLLCSETISPSSLAGCQQRPGDTGP
;
A
#
# COMPACT_ATOMS: atom_id res chain seq x y z
N MET A 1 4.27 30.16 39.67
CA MET A 1 4.81 28.86 39.23
C MET A 1 3.74 28.24 38.34
N GLN A 2 3.87 28.40 37.02
CA GLN A 2 3.00 27.72 36.06
C GLN A 2 3.78 26.53 35.51
N ASP A 3 3.21 25.36 35.75
CA ASP A 3 3.67 24.06 35.29
C ASP A 3 3.62 24.05 33.76
N ASN A 4 4.80 24.11 33.14
CA ASN A 4 4.95 24.06 31.70
C ASN A 4 5.15 22.59 31.31
N THR A 5 4.06 21.80 31.39
CA THR A 5 4.03 20.44 30.87
C THR A 5 4.23 20.53 29.35
N SER A 6 5.47 20.33 28.92
CA SER A 6 5.81 20.20 27.51
C SER A 6 5.25 18.88 27.02
N GLU A 7 4.08 18.92 26.37
CA GLU A 7 3.55 17.79 25.62
C GLU A 7 4.55 17.46 24.49
N LEU A 8 5.43 16.51 24.76
CA LEU A 8 6.30 15.94 23.74
C LEU A 8 5.42 15.38 22.62
N PRO A 9 5.69 15.70 21.34
CA PRO A 9 4.97 15.07 20.24
C PRO A 9 5.15 13.55 20.34
N HIS A 10 4.04 12.84 20.50
CA HIS A 10 4.04 11.39 20.64
C HIS A 10 4.57 10.78 19.33
N PRO A 11 5.69 10.03 19.34
CA PRO A 11 6.29 9.44 18.14
C PRO A 11 5.33 8.51 17.38
N ALA A 12 4.32 7.96 18.07
CA ALA A 12 3.26 7.16 17.47
C ALA A 12 2.37 7.94 16.48
N SER A 13 2.14 9.24 16.73
CA SER A 13 1.32 10.09 15.85
C SER A 13 2.04 10.41 14.53
N ASP A 14 3.36 10.49 14.57
CA ASP A 14 4.20 10.75 13.40
C ASP A 14 4.20 9.53 12.45
N LEU A 15 4.42 8.34 12.99
CA LEU A 15 4.37 7.08 12.24
C LEU A 15 2.99 6.82 11.63
N TYR A 16 1.92 7.04 12.38
CA TYR A 16 0.56 6.89 11.86
C TYR A 16 0.28 7.85 10.70
N THR A 17 0.73 9.10 10.80
CA THR A 17 0.56 10.12 9.75
C THR A 17 1.33 9.73 8.48
N VAL A 18 2.55 9.20 8.65
CA VAL A 18 3.36 8.68 7.54
C VAL A 18 2.64 7.51 6.87
N HIS A 19 2.20 6.49 7.61
CA HIS A 19 1.45 5.37 7.03
C HIS A 19 0.17 5.84 6.33
N LEU A 20 -0.58 6.78 6.92
CA LEU A 20 -1.79 7.32 6.30
C LEU A 20 -1.51 7.96 4.93
N ALA A 21 -0.40 8.68 4.78
CA ALA A 21 0.03 9.23 3.50
C ALA A 21 0.31 8.11 2.48
N TRP A 22 1.05 7.08 2.90
CA TRP A 22 1.34 5.92 2.04
C TRP A 22 0.10 5.12 1.64
N LEU A 23 -0.88 4.96 2.54
CA LEU A 23 -2.14 4.28 2.23
C LEU A 23 -2.97 5.03 1.20
N ARG A 24 -3.01 6.37 1.30
CA ARG A 24 -3.67 7.22 0.31
C ARG A 24 -2.98 7.12 -1.04
N LEU A 25 -1.65 7.13 -1.05
CA LEU A 25 -0.86 6.94 -2.26
C LEU A 25 -1.08 5.54 -2.87
N ALA A 26 -1.19 4.49 -2.05
CA ALA A 26 -1.44 3.13 -2.53
C ALA A 26 -2.79 3.02 -3.26
N ILE A 27 -3.85 3.65 -2.72
CA ILE A 27 -5.15 3.72 -3.40
C ILE A 27 -5.03 4.53 -4.70
N ALA A 28 -4.33 5.67 -4.69
CA ALA A 28 -4.13 6.48 -5.90
C ALA A 28 -3.38 5.69 -6.99
N CYS A 29 -2.29 5.02 -6.64
CA CYS A 29 -1.55 4.12 -7.53
C CYS A 29 -2.45 3.02 -8.08
N TYR A 30 -3.20 2.34 -7.21
CA TYR A 30 -4.07 1.25 -7.64
C TYR A 30 -5.12 1.72 -8.66
N ARG A 31 -5.66 2.93 -8.50
CA ARG A 31 -6.61 3.52 -9.45
C ARG A 31 -5.98 3.83 -10.81
N GLU A 32 -4.73 4.30 -10.81
CA GLU A 32 -3.99 4.62 -12.03
C GLU A 32 -3.53 3.35 -12.79
N TYR A 33 -3.15 2.30 -12.05
CA TYR A 33 -2.58 1.07 -12.59
C TYR A 33 -3.51 -0.14 -12.46
N VAL A 34 -4.84 0.05 -12.48
CA VAL A 34 -5.81 -1.04 -12.28
C VAL A 34 -5.65 -2.18 -13.29
N SER A 35 -5.13 -1.88 -14.49
CA SER A 35 -4.85 -2.86 -15.56
C SER A 35 -3.73 -3.84 -15.21
N VAL A 36 -2.93 -3.55 -14.19
CA VAL A 36 -1.78 -4.35 -13.74
C VAL A 36 -2.08 -5.04 -12.41
N ALA A 37 -3.25 -4.79 -11.83
CA ALA A 37 -3.67 -5.39 -10.58
C ALA A 37 -3.96 -6.89 -10.75
N ILE A 38 -3.68 -7.65 -9.68
CA ILE A 38 -4.01 -9.08 -9.60
C ILE A 38 -5.51 -9.31 -9.71
N THR A 39 -6.28 -8.44 -9.06
CA THR A 39 -7.74 -8.49 -9.03
C THR A 39 -8.28 -7.11 -9.39
N THR A 40 -9.22 -7.07 -10.32
CA THR A 40 -10.02 -5.86 -10.55
C THR A 40 -11.04 -5.72 -9.43
N LEU A 41 -10.87 -4.69 -8.61
CA LEU A 41 -11.75 -4.38 -7.49
C LEU A 41 -12.78 -3.31 -7.90
N SER A 42 -13.93 -3.33 -7.25
CA SER A 42 -14.95 -2.28 -7.30
C SER A 42 -14.78 -1.32 -6.14
N GLU A 43 -15.08 -0.05 -6.37
CA GLU A 43 -15.13 0.95 -5.30
C GLU A 43 -16.25 0.63 -4.29
N PRO A 44 -16.07 0.96 -2.99
CA PRO A 44 -14.94 1.70 -2.41
C PRO A 44 -13.71 0.84 -2.11
N TYR A 45 -12.53 1.32 -2.54
CA TYR A 45 -11.26 0.70 -2.17
C TYR A 45 -10.89 0.99 -0.72
N ARG A 46 -10.24 0.01 -0.08
CA ARG A 46 -9.62 0.14 1.24
C ARG A 46 -8.13 -0.12 1.10
N ALA A 47 -7.34 0.51 1.94
CA ALA A 47 -5.93 0.20 2.05
C ALA A 47 -5.58 -0.13 3.50
N GLY A 48 -4.60 -1.00 3.66
CA GLY A 48 -4.00 -1.33 4.94
C GLY A 48 -2.50 -1.50 4.79
N TRP A 49 -1.83 -1.71 5.92
CA TRP A 49 -0.43 -2.07 5.94
C TRP A 49 -0.21 -3.26 6.86
N ILE A 50 0.83 -4.03 6.57
CA ILE A 50 1.35 -5.04 7.48
C ILE A 50 2.86 -4.92 7.56
N GLU A 51 3.41 -5.36 8.68
CA GLU A 51 4.84 -5.54 8.83
C GLU A 51 5.18 -7.02 8.71
N TRP A 52 6.14 -7.33 7.84
CA TRP A 52 6.62 -8.69 7.62
C TRP A 52 8.11 -8.66 7.36
N ASP A 53 8.87 -9.52 8.05
CA ASP A 53 10.33 -9.60 7.91
C ASP A 53 11.05 -8.25 8.08
N GLY A 54 10.58 -7.42 9.02
CA GLY A 54 11.13 -6.08 9.27
C GLY A 54 10.86 -5.05 8.16
N ARG A 55 9.95 -5.34 7.23
CA ARG A 55 9.53 -4.44 6.15
C ARG A 55 8.04 -4.13 6.25
N THR A 56 7.68 -2.88 5.96
CA THR A 56 6.27 -2.48 5.83
C THR A 56 5.78 -2.66 4.41
N TYR A 57 4.67 -3.38 4.27
CA TYR A 57 3.95 -3.58 3.02
C TYR A 57 2.62 -2.86 3.10
N TYR A 58 2.28 -2.12 2.06
CA TYR A 58 0.99 -1.46 1.92
C TYR A 58 0.18 -2.24 0.90
N TYR A 59 -1.09 -2.46 1.17
CA TYR A 59 -1.95 -3.23 0.28
C TYR A 59 -3.27 -2.52 0.06
N VAL A 60 -3.85 -2.72 -1.12
CA VAL A 60 -5.19 -2.27 -1.47
C VAL A 60 -6.10 -3.47 -1.58
N CYS A 61 -7.25 -3.42 -0.91
CA CYS A 61 -8.29 -4.44 -0.96
C CYS A 61 -9.66 -3.81 -1.22
N GLY A 62 -10.61 -4.64 -1.64
CA GLY A 62 -11.94 -4.19 -2.02
C GLY A 62 -12.81 -5.38 -2.38
N LEU A 63 -13.99 -5.11 -2.93
CA LEU A 63 -14.85 -6.17 -3.43
C LEU A 63 -14.54 -6.45 -4.89
N ASP A 64 -14.44 -7.71 -5.28
CA ASP A 64 -14.33 -8.11 -6.69
C ASP A 64 -15.70 -8.14 -7.40
N ALA A 65 -15.72 -8.60 -8.64
CA ALA A 65 -16.95 -8.76 -9.43
C ALA A 65 -17.96 -9.76 -8.83
N HIS A 66 -17.51 -10.64 -7.92
CA HIS A 66 -18.33 -11.62 -7.22
C HIS A 66 -18.75 -11.14 -5.82
N SER A 67 -18.49 -9.88 -5.49
CA SER A 67 -18.73 -9.31 -4.15
C SER A 67 -17.94 -10.02 -3.04
N ALA A 68 -16.83 -10.67 -3.39
CA ALA A 68 -15.90 -11.25 -2.43
C ALA A 68 -14.79 -10.25 -2.10
N LEU A 69 -14.28 -10.30 -0.87
CA LEU A 69 -13.15 -9.47 -0.47
C LEU A 69 -11.88 -9.96 -1.17
N GLY A 70 -11.33 -9.13 -2.06
CA GLY A 70 -10.14 -9.43 -2.85
C GLY A 70 -8.96 -8.53 -2.50
N LEU A 71 -7.75 -9.07 -2.74
CA LEU A 71 -6.52 -8.30 -2.75
C LEU A 71 -6.29 -7.74 -4.15
N GLY A 72 -6.16 -6.41 -4.24
CA GLY A 72 -5.90 -5.71 -5.50
C GLY A 72 -4.43 -5.70 -5.85
N GLN A 73 -3.63 -5.00 -5.03
CA GLN A 73 -2.19 -4.83 -5.24
C GLN A 73 -1.46 -4.62 -3.91
N VAL A 74 -0.23 -5.13 -3.83
CA VAL A 74 0.70 -4.86 -2.73
C VAL A 74 1.84 -3.98 -3.21
N PHE A 75 2.26 -3.08 -2.33
CA PHE A 75 3.30 -2.09 -2.53
C PHE A 75 4.29 -2.13 -1.36
N SER A 76 5.50 -1.67 -1.60
CA SER A 76 6.45 -1.28 -0.54
C SER A 76 6.80 0.18 -0.68
N ALA A 77 7.01 0.85 0.45
CA ALA A 77 7.57 2.19 0.42
C ALA A 77 9.06 2.10 0.07
N ALA A 78 9.41 2.66 -1.09
CA ALA A 78 10.79 2.91 -1.45
C ALA A 78 11.28 4.24 -0.85
N THR A 79 12.60 4.44 -0.91
CA THR A 79 13.19 5.74 -0.60
C THR A 79 12.61 6.82 -1.52
N HIS A 80 12.58 8.07 -1.04
CA HIS A 80 12.08 9.25 -1.76
C HIS A 80 10.56 9.40 -1.96
N GLY A 81 9.71 8.77 -1.13
CA GLY A 81 8.27 9.03 -1.23
C GLY A 81 7.58 8.29 -2.38
N THR A 82 8.16 7.18 -2.83
CA THR A 82 7.63 6.37 -3.94
C THR A 82 7.12 5.03 -3.45
N LEU A 83 6.02 4.55 -4.03
CA LEU A 83 5.56 3.18 -3.85
C LEU A 83 6.06 2.31 -4.99
N VAL A 84 6.66 1.18 -4.63
CA VAL A 84 7.08 0.15 -5.57
C VAL A 84 6.09 -0.99 -5.49
N VAL A 85 5.53 -1.37 -6.64
CA VAL A 85 4.67 -2.54 -6.79
C VAL A 85 5.46 -3.80 -6.45
N ILE A 86 4.91 -4.62 -5.56
CA ILE A 86 5.49 -5.91 -5.23
C ILE A 86 4.97 -6.96 -6.20
N ASP A 87 5.87 -7.81 -6.65
CA ASP A 87 5.51 -8.96 -7.47
C ASP A 87 4.63 -9.94 -6.65
N PRO A 88 3.54 -10.50 -7.22
CA PRO A 88 2.67 -11.44 -6.53
C PRO A 88 3.42 -12.61 -5.86
N ALA A 89 4.50 -13.11 -6.48
CA ALA A 89 5.30 -14.21 -5.94
C ALA A 89 6.13 -13.78 -4.71
N ALA A 90 6.32 -12.48 -4.50
CA ALA A 90 7.00 -11.90 -3.34
C ALA A 90 6.02 -11.37 -2.27
N TYR A 91 4.73 -11.70 -2.37
CA TYR A 91 3.75 -11.28 -1.38
C TYR A 91 4.04 -11.90 -0.02
N PRO A 92 3.92 -11.11 1.07
CA PRO A 92 4.10 -11.65 2.40
C PRO A 92 3.02 -12.71 2.69
N PRO A 93 3.38 -13.87 3.25
CA PRO A 93 2.45 -14.98 3.48
C PRO A 93 1.30 -14.61 4.41
N ALA A 94 1.50 -13.63 5.30
CA ALA A 94 0.44 -13.08 6.14
C ALA A 94 -0.68 -12.43 5.31
N LEU A 95 -0.37 -11.74 4.19
CA LEU A 95 -1.41 -11.22 3.29
C LEU A 95 -2.12 -12.33 2.53
N LEU A 96 -1.38 -13.34 2.07
CA LEU A 96 -1.95 -14.50 1.39
C LEU A 96 -2.91 -15.30 2.29
N SER A 97 -2.74 -15.20 3.62
CA SER A 97 -3.64 -15.82 4.60
C SER A 97 -4.91 -15.00 4.84
N LEU A 98 -4.89 -13.69 4.58
CA LEU A 98 -6.02 -12.77 4.79
C LEU A 98 -6.95 -12.70 3.58
N PHE A 99 -6.44 -12.99 2.39
CA PHE A 99 -7.20 -12.92 1.15
C PHE A 99 -7.10 -14.25 0.41
N PRO A 100 -8.22 -14.89 0.04
CA PRO A 100 -8.19 -16.08 -0.80
C PRO A 100 -7.77 -15.68 -2.21
N ILE A 101 -6.47 -15.80 -2.51
CA ILE A 101 -5.93 -15.51 -3.84
C ILE A 101 -5.80 -16.81 -4.60
N ASP A 102 -6.30 -16.83 -5.84
CA ASP A 102 -6.11 -17.98 -6.71
C ASP A 102 -4.60 -18.16 -7.00
N PRO A 103 -4.02 -19.33 -6.72
CA PRO A 103 -2.58 -19.54 -6.85
C PRO A 103 -2.08 -19.37 -8.28
N ARG A 104 -2.95 -19.45 -9.30
CA ARG A 104 -2.57 -19.20 -10.70
C ARG A 104 -2.23 -17.73 -10.93
N LEU A 105 -2.83 -16.82 -10.18
CA LEU A 105 -2.55 -15.39 -10.26
C LEU A 105 -1.20 -15.03 -9.63
N LEU A 106 -0.68 -15.88 -8.74
CA LEU A 106 0.67 -15.73 -8.15
C LEU A 106 1.77 -16.16 -9.14
N CYS A 107 1.42 -16.87 -10.21
CA CYS A 107 2.35 -17.39 -11.21
C CYS A 107 2.27 -16.66 -12.56
N SER A 108 1.40 -15.66 -12.71
CA SER A 108 1.28 -14.91 -13.96
C SER A 108 2.48 -13.97 -14.17
N GLU A 109 2.95 -13.96 -15.41
CA GLU A 109 4.24 -13.46 -15.88
C GLU A 109 4.72 -12.16 -15.23
N THR A 110 5.98 -12.21 -14.80
CA THR A 110 6.84 -11.11 -14.37
C THR A 110 6.50 -9.83 -15.10
N ILE A 111 5.76 -8.94 -14.43
CA ILE A 111 5.61 -7.55 -14.89
C ILE A 111 7.01 -6.96 -14.85
N SER A 112 7.57 -6.72 -16.03
CA SER A 112 8.91 -6.13 -16.13
C SER A 112 8.96 -4.82 -15.33
N PRO A 113 9.93 -4.67 -14.41
CA PRO A 113 10.02 -3.53 -13.50
C PRO A 113 10.22 -2.18 -14.21
N SER A 114 10.45 -2.21 -15.53
CA SER A 114 10.67 -1.04 -16.37
C SER A 114 9.41 -0.20 -16.67
N SER A 115 8.20 -0.73 -16.46
CA SER A 115 6.96 -0.03 -16.83
C SER A 115 6.18 0.60 -15.65
N LEU A 116 6.64 0.39 -14.40
CA LEU A 116 6.01 0.91 -13.19
C LEU A 116 6.94 1.92 -12.48
N ALA A 117 7.51 2.86 -13.23
CA ALA A 117 8.22 3.99 -12.64
C ALA A 117 7.27 4.66 -11.62
N GLY A 118 7.61 4.49 -10.34
CA GLY A 118 6.66 4.52 -9.22
C GLY A 118 5.82 5.79 -9.14
N CYS A 119 4.61 5.66 -8.60
CA CYS A 119 3.80 6.84 -8.29
C CYS A 119 4.59 7.67 -7.27
N GLN A 120 5.08 8.82 -7.71
CA GLN A 120 5.76 9.76 -6.85
C GLN A 120 4.72 10.66 -6.22
N GLN A 121 4.64 10.68 -4.90
CA GLN A 121 4.17 11.87 -4.20
C GLN A 121 5.35 12.42 -3.40
N ARG A 122 5.79 13.64 -3.73
CA ARG A 122 6.65 14.42 -2.82
C ARG A 122 5.83 14.72 -1.57
N PRO A 123 6.15 14.14 -0.40
CA PRO A 123 5.53 14.58 0.84
C PRO A 123 6.27 15.85 1.26
N GLY A 124 5.72 17.02 0.93
CA GLY A 124 6.32 18.28 1.38
C GLY A 124 6.03 19.56 0.58
N ASP A 125 5.04 19.59 -0.31
CA ASP A 125 4.62 20.86 -0.96
C ASP A 125 3.40 21.43 -0.24
N THR A 126 3.61 21.86 1.00
CA THR A 126 2.79 22.90 1.61
C THR A 126 3.56 24.20 1.40
N GLY A 127 3.26 24.94 0.35
CA GLY A 127 3.71 26.33 0.22
C GLY A 127 2.52 27.27 0.03
N PRO A 128 2.76 28.58 -0.02
CA PRO A 128 3.70 29.42 0.75
C PRO A 128 3.08 29.98 2.05
#